data_AF-A0A7Y2XSA3-F1
#
_entry.id   AF-A0A7Y2XSA3-F1
#
_cell.length_a   1.000
_cell.length_b   1.000
_cell.length_c   1.000
_cell.angle_alpha   90.00
_cell.angle_beta   90.00
_cell.angle_gamma   90.00
#
_symmetry.space_group_name_H-M   'P 1'
#
loop_
_entity.id
_entity.type
_entity.pdbx_description
1 polymer ?
#
loop_
_entity_poly.entity_id
_entity_poly.type
_entity_poly.pdbx_seq_one_letter_code
_entity_poly.pdbx_strand_id
1 'polypeptide(L)'
;MLVLSIVSLFIGPLLYQWLRGGGFIAKAFDSAIIAVLILLMAFLLIPESWSQLGPLSLVLILTGYLLPGLLEHLVKRAAHTFHLVSLVLALVGLALHAMLDGAILTVSDGAAGSHLSMAIVIHRFGVGMMLWMMVQPVFGKRGALGILAFVSLATLAGYALSESVLDLEGSYTLSVIQPLIIGMIFHSLAHRSHGASHRH
;
A
#
# COMPACT_ATOMS: atom_id res chain seq x y z
N MET A 1 7.55 -9.33 15.70
CA MET A 1 7.31 -9.61 14.25
C MET A 1 7.91 -8.59 13.26
N LEU A 2 8.47 -7.47 13.74
CA LEU A 2 8.98 -6.36 12.90
C LEU A 2 10.06 -6.76 11.89
N VAL A 3 11.09 -7.50 12.30
CA VAL A 3 12.20 -7.87 11.38
C VAL A 3 11.69 -8.71 10.21
N LEU A 4 10.84 -9.69 10.48
CA LEU A 4 10.22 -10.54 9.44
C LEU A 4 9.40 -9.71 8.46
N SER A 5 8.67 -8.70 8.95
CA SER A 5 7.86 -7.83 8.13
C SER A 5 8.69 -6.93 7.18
N ILE A 6 9.82 -6.40 7.67
CA ILE A 6 10.77 -5.63 6.85
C ILE A 6 11.46 -6.55 5.85
N VAL A 7 11.95 -7.71 6.30
CA VAL A 7 12.58 -8.70 5.41
C VAL A 7 11.61 -9.13 4.30
N SER A 8 10.36 -9.42 4.63
CA SER A 8 9.29 -9.77 3.69
C SER A 8 9.10 -8.69 2.59
N LEU A 9 9.13 -7.41 2.98
CA LEU A 9 9.04 -6.28 2.05
C LEU A 9 10.16 -6.31 0.98
N PHE A 10 11.37 -6.76 1.33
CA PHE A 10 12.50 -6.85 0.39
C PHE A 10 12.57 -8.20 -0.34
N ILE A 11 12.03 -9.29 0.23
CA ILE A 11 11.99 -10.60 -0.42
C ILE A 11 11.16 -10.54 -1.72
N GLY A 12 10.05 -9.80 -1.73
CA GLY A 12 9.21 -9.62 -2.93
C GLY A 12 10.03 -9.17 -4.16
N PRO A 13 10.68 -8.00 -4.13
CA PRO A 13 11.55 -7.52 -5.20
C PRO A 13 12.63 -8.51 -5.67
N LEU A 14 13.22 -9.27 -4.73
CA LEU A 14 14.25 -10.27 -5.02
C LEU A 14 13.66 -11.47 -5.79
N LEU A 15 12.52 -11.97 -5.33
CA LEU A 15 11.80 -13.07 -5.98
C LEU A 15 11.35 -12.68 -7.38
N TYR A 16 10.88 -11.44 -7.56
CA TYR A 16 10.46 -10.93 -8.87
C TYR A 16 11.60 -10.90 -9.88
N GLN A 17 12.79 -10.47 -9.45
CA GLN A 17 13.98 -10.45 -10.32
C GLN A 17 14.36 -11.85 -10.78
N TRP A 18 14.14 -12.87 -9.95
CA TRP A 18 14.40 -14.26 -10.30
C TRP A 18 13.32 -14.85 -11.24
N LEU A 19 12.04 -14.52 -11.02
CA LEU A 19 10.90 -15.03 -11.79
C LEU A 19 10.68 -14.34 -13.14
N ARG A 20 11.25 -13.15 -13.35
CA ARG A 20 11.07 -12.36 -14.60
C ARG A 20 11.58 -13.06 -15.87
N GLY A 21 12.35 -14.15 -15.74
CA GLY A 21 12.89 -14.91 -16.87
C GLY A 21 11.83 -15.61 -17.76
N GLY A 22 10.60 -15.83 -17.28
CA GLY A 22 9.53 -16.50 -18.03
C GLY A 22 8.30 -15.62 -18.24
N GLY A 23 7.99 -15.24 -19.49
CA GLY A 23 6.93 -14.28 -19.80
C GLY A 23 5.53 -14.66 -19.31
N PHE A 24 5.14 -15.94 -19.39
CA PHE A 24 3.83 -16.42 -18.91
C PHE A 24 3.77 -16.53 -17.38
N ILE A 25 4.80 -17.10 -16.77
CA ILE A 25 4.89 -17.29 -15.31
C ILE A 25 4.91 -15.93 -14.59
N ALA A 26 5.68 -14.96 -15.11
CA ALA A 26 5.72 -13.61 -14.57
C ALA A 26 4.33 -12.94 -14.64
N LYS A 27 3.62 -13.02 -15.76
CA LYS A 27 2.27 -12.44 -15.89
C LYS A 27 1.25 -13.08 -14.94
N ALA A 28 1.25 -14.41 -14.81
CA ALA A 28 0.36 -15.11 -13.89
C ALA A 28 0.64 -14.70 -12.43
N PHE A 29 1.92 -14.57 -12.09
CA PHE A 29 2.36 -14.15 -10.76
C PHE A 29 1.97 -12.70 -10.45
N ASP A 30 2.14 -11.78 -11.41
CA ASP A 30 1.72 -10.38 -11.29
C ASP A 30 0.21 -10.27 -10.99
N SER A 31 -0.62 -10.99 -11.76
CA SER A 31 -2.08 -10.99 -11.56
C SER A 31 -2.49 -11.64 -10.24
N ALA A 32 -1.82 -12.72 -9.83
CA ALA A 32 -2.07 -13.38 -8.55
C ALA A 32 -1.81 -12.45 -7.36
N ILE A 33 -0.73 -11.66 -7.40
CA ILE A 33 -0.41 -10.69 -6.34
C ILE A 33 -1.46 -9.58 -6.28
N ILE A 34 -1.83 -9.03 -7.44
CA ILE A 34 -2.90 -8.03 -7.51
C ILE A 34 -4.17 -8.58 -6.88
N ALA A 35 -4.56 -9.81 -7.23
CA ALA A 35 -5.75 -10.46 -6.69
C ALA A 35 -5.65 -10.67 -5.16
N VAL A 36 -4.52 -11.14 -4.66
CA VAL A 36 -4.29 -11.34 -3.21
C VAL A 36 -4.34 -10.00 -2.45
N LEU A 37 -3.74 -8.94 -2.99
CA LEU A 37 -3.79 -7.61 -2.37
C LEU A 37 -5.21 -7.05 -2.34
N ILE A 38 -5.96 -7.17 -3.45
CA ILE A 38 -7.38 -6.78 -3.48
C ILE A 38 -8.18 -7.58 -2.46
N LEU A 39 -7.97 -8.90 -2.41
CA LEU A 39 -8.65 -9.79 -1.45
C LEU A 39 -8.35 -9.34 -0.02
N LEU A 40 -7.09 -9.09 0.31
CA LEU A 40 -6.71 -8.63 1.64
C LEU A 40 -7.39 -7.29 1.98
N MET A 41 -7.41 -6.34 1.04
CA MET A 41 -8.12 -5.07 1.23
C MET A 41 -9.61 -5.29 1.48
N ALA A 42 -10.25 -6.16 0.70
CA ALA A 42 -11.68 -6.43 0.81
C ALA A 42 -12.07 -7.11 2.13
N PHE A 43 -11.23 -8.01 2.64
CA PHE A 43 -11.55 -8.83 3.81
C PHE A 43 -10.98 -8.32 5.13
N LEU A 44 -9.91 -7.52 5.11
CA LEU A 44 -9.31 -6.98 6.33
C LEU A 44 -9.55 -5.47 6.46
N LEU A 45 -9.36 -4.69 5.39
CA LEU A 45 -9.33 -3.22 5.49
C LEU A 45 -10.73 -2.59 5.37
N ILE A 46 -11.57 -3.08 4.45
CA ILE A 46 -12.94 -2.57 4.27
C ILE A 46 -13.82 -2.85 5.50
N PRO A 47 -13.85 -4.07 6.08
CA PRO A 47 -14.69 -4.35 7.24
C PRO A 47 -14.29 -3.52 8.46
N GLU A 48 -12.98 -3.33 8.68
CA GLU A 48 -12.45 -2.48 9.76
C GLU A 48 -12.89 -1.01 9.58
N SER A 49 -12.78 -0.47 8.37
CA SER A 49 -13.23 0.89 8.07
C SER A 49 -14.75 1.05 8.29
N TRP A 50 -15.51 0.00 7.95
CA TRP A 50 -16.95 -0.04 8.18
C TRP A 50 -17.31 -0.10 9.66
N SER A 51 -16.57 -0.83 10.50
CA SER A 51 -16.84 -0.82 11.95
C SER A 51 -16.59 0.55 12.59
N GLN A 52 -15.64 1.33 12.06
CA GLN A 52 -15.30 2.65 12.61
C GLN A 52 -16.22 3.78 12.14
N LEU A 53 -16.58 3.83 10.85
CA LEU A 53 -17.36 4.94 10.26
C LEU A 53 -18.70 4.53 9.65
N GLY A 54 -19.04 3.24 9.67
CA GLY A 54 -20.24 2.71 9.02
C GLY A 54 -20.22 2.98 7.51
N PRO A 55 -21.38 3.32 6.90
CA PRO A 55 -21.49 3.56 5.46
C PRO A 55 -20.62 4.70 4.93
N LEU A 56 -20.25 5.66 5.78
CA LEU A 56 -19.41 6.80 5.39
C LEU A 56 -18.00 6.35 4.95
N SER A 57 -17.50 5.22 5.48
CA SER A 57 -16.24 4.61 5.06
C SER A 57 -16.21 4.33 3.56
N LEU A 58 -17.29 3.81 2.98
CA LEU A 58 -17.35 3.50 1.55
C LEU A 58 -17.30 4.76 0.68
N VAL A 59 -17.96 5.85 1.13
CA VAL A 59 -17.92 7.15 0.43
C VAL A 59 -16.50 7.69 0.44
N LEU A 60 -15.80 7.59 1.57
CA LEU A 60 -14.41 8.00 1.69
C LEU A 60 -13.46 7.13 0.87
N ILE A 61 -13.64 5.80 0.84
CA ILE A 61 -12.87 4.90 -0.03
C ILE A 61 -13.08 5.29 -1.49
N LEU A 62 -14.32 5.54 -1.90
CA LEU A 62 -14.63 5.94 -3.28
C LEU A 62 -14.01 7.31 -3.60
N THR A 63 -14.05 8.24 -2.66
CA THR A 63 -13.42 9.56 -2.81
C THR A 63 -11.90 9.42 -2.94
N GLY A 64 -11.27 8.61 -2.09
CA GLY A 64 -9.84 8.30 -2.16
C GLY A 64 -9.46 7.61 -3.47
N TYR A 65 -10.32 6.75 -4.01
CA TYR A 65 -10.12 6.10 -5.30
C TYR A 65 -10.17 7.10 -6.47
N LEU A 66 -11.08 8.07 -6.43
CA LEU A 66 -11.22 9.04 -7.50
C LEU A 66 -10.18 10.17 -7.40
N LEU A 67 -9.66 10.45 -6.21
CA LEU A 67 -8.80 11.60 -5.95
C LEU A 67 -7.54 11.65 -6.83
N PRO A 68 -6.72 10.59 -6.98
CA PRO A 68 -5.54 10.63 -7.84
C PRO A 68 -5.90 10.87 -9.32
N GLY A 69 -6.96 10.22 -9.81
CA GLY A 69 -7.41 10.35 -11.19
C GLY A 69 -7.99 11.72 -11.51
N LEU A 70 -8.78 12.29 -10.59
CA LEU A 70 -9.29 13.66 -10.70
C LEU A 70 -8.14 14.67 -10.69
N LEU A 71 -7.16 14.50 -9.80
CA LEU A 71 -5.96 15.34 -9.80
C LEU A 71 -5.22 15.22 -11.13
N GLU A 72 -4.97 14.01 -11.65
CA GLU A 72 -4.32 13.83 -12.95
C GLU A 72 -5.08 14.52 -14.09
N HIS A 73 -6.41 14.42 -14.10
CA HIS A 73 -7.26 14.98 -15.15
C HIS A 73 -7.33 16.52 -15.09
N LEU A 74 -7.43 17.09 -13.88
CA LEU A 74 -7.36 18.54 -13.66
C LEU A 74 -5.96 19.09 -14.00
N VAL A 75 -4.91 18.28 -13.79
CA VAL A 75 -3.49 18.63 -14.02
C VAL A 75 -3.09 18.62 -15.49
N LYS A 76 -3.66 17.74 -16.33
CA LYS A 76 -3.44 17.79 -17.79
C LYS A 76 -3.88 19.11 -18.42
N ARG A 77 -4.74 19.89 -17.76
CA ARG A 77 -5.17 21.24 -18.19
C ARG A 77 -4.23 22.38 -17.75
N ALA A 78 -3.28 22.16 -16.83
CA ALA A 78 -2.50 23.25 -16.22
C ALA A 78 -1.05 22.84 -15.87
N ALA A 79 -0.15 22.96 -16.86
CA ALA A 79 1.31 23.11 -16.77
C ALA A 79 2.17 22.13 -15.92
N HIS A 80 3.46 22.11 -16.27
CA HIS A 80 4.50 21.11 -15.98
C HIS A 80 4.80 20.81 -14.48
N THR A 81 4.22 21.54 -13.53
CA THR A 81 4.62 21.58 -12.10
C THR A 81 3.86 20.61 -11.19
N PHE A 82 2.74 20.01 -11.62
CA PHE A 82 1.82 19.32 -10.71
C PHE A 82 1.89 17.79 -10.69
N HIS A 83 2.70 17.13 -11.54
CA HIS A 83 3.00 15.70 -11.38
C HIS A 83 3.63 15.36 -10.02
N LEU A 84 4.34 16.33 -9.42
CA LEU A 84 4.91 16.20 -8.09
C LEU A 84 3.83 16.15 -6.99
N VAL A 85 2.68 16.79 -7.18
CA VAL A 85 1.63 16.84 -6.15
C VAL A 85 0.96 15.47 -5.97
N SER A 86 0.60 14.79 -7.07
CA SER A 86 0.04 13.44 -6.98
C SER A 86 1.05 12.44 -6.43
N LEU A 87 2.32 12.58 -6.81
CA LEU A 87 3.41 11.76 -6.27
C LEU A 87 3.59 11.98 -4.76
N VAL A 88 3.64 13.23 -4.31
CA VAL A 88 3.77 13.57 -2.88
C VAL A 88 2.57 13.04 -2.11
N LEU A 89 1.34 13.21 -2.62
CA LEU A 89 0.14 12.70 -1.97
C LEU A 89 0.16 11.16 -1.85
N ALA A 90 0.60 10.47 -2.91
CA ALA A 90 0.77 9.02 -2.90
C ALA A 90 1.83 8.57 -1.88
N LEU A 91 2.97 9.29 -1.79
CA LEU A 91 4.02 9.00 -0.82
C LEU A 91 3.57 9.25 0.62
N VAL A 92 2.83 10.32 0.87
CA VAL A 92 2.26 10.62 2.20
C VAL A 92 1.25 9.55 2.60
N GLY A 93 0.32 9.18 1.70
CA GLY A 93 -0.65 8.11 1.97
C GLY A 93 0.04 6.77 2.24
N LEU A 94 1.06 6.43 1.45
CA LEU A 94 1.87 5.23 1.66
C LEU A 94 2.63 5.25 2.99
N ALA A 95 3.16 6.40 3.39
CA ALA A 95 3.86 6.55 4.67
C ALA A 95 2.92 6.35 5.86
N LEU A 96 1.77 7.02 5.84
CA LEU A 96 0.75 6.89 6.89
C LEU A 96 0.24 5.46 7.00
N HIS A 97 0.01 4.79 5.86
CA HIS A 97 -0.35 3.37 5.83
C HIS A 97 0.74 2.48 6.45
N ALA A 98 2.00 2.70 6.05
CA ALA A 98 3.13 1.93 6.56
C ALA A 98 3.38 2.16 8.06
N MET A 99 3.09 3.36 8.58
CA MET A 99 3.12 3.65 10.00
C MET A 99 2.04 2.87 10.76
N LEU A 100 0.80 2.83 10.26
CA LEU A 100 -0.28 2.03 10.87
C LEU A 100 0.08 0.54 10.90
N ASP A 101 0.60 -0.01 9.80
CA ASP A 101 1.12 -1.38 9.75
C ASP A 101 2.19 -1.63 10.83
N GLY A 102 3.08 -0.66 11.05
CA GLY A 102 4.10 -0.71 12.08
C GLY A 102 3.53 -0.71 13.50
N ALA A 103 2.54 0.14 13.75
CA ALA A 103 1.91 0.26 15.07
C ALA A 103 1.14 -1.03 15.44
N ILE A 104 0.37 -1.59 14.50
CA ILE A 104 -0.41 -2.81 14.70
C ILE A 104 0.49 -4.01 15.04
N LEU A 105 1.73 -4.05 14.51
CA LEU A 105 2.70 -5.11 14.84
C LEU A 105 3.05 -5.18 16.33
N THR A 106 2.86 -4.11 17.10
CA THR A 106 3.08 -4.11 18.56
C THR A 106 1.95 -4.79 19.32
N VAL A 107 0.71 -4.66 18.82
CA VAL A 107 -0.49 -5.28 19.40
C VAL A 107 -0.55 -6.78 19.06
N SER A 108 0.03 -7.17 17.92
CA SER A 108 -0.06 -8.51 17.38
C SER A 108 1.05 -9.48 17.84
N ASP A 109 2.01 -9.04 18.67
CA ASP A 109 3.10 -9.87 19.21
C ASP A 109 2.67 -10.80 20.37
N GLY A 110 1.39 -10.82 20.76
CA GLY A 110 0.81 -11.79 21.72
C GLY A 110 0.35 -13.12 21.11
N ALA A 111 0.14 -14.17 21.93
CA ALA A 111 -0.19 -15.53 21.48
C ALA A 111 -1.47 -15.64 20.60
N ALA A 112 -2.44 -14.72 20.77
CA ALA A 112 -3.66 -14.61 19.94
C ALA A 112 -3.48 -13.71 18.70
N GLY A 113 -2.41 -12.92 18.61
CA GLY A 113 -2.11 -11.99 17.52
C GLY A 113 -1.32 -12.60 16.35
N SER A 114 -1.02 -13.90 16.41
CA SER A 114 -0.18 -14.60 15.43
C SER A 114 -0.76 -14.58 14.01
N HIS A 115 -2.09 -14.70 13.87
CA HIS A 115 -2.76 -14.66 12.57
C HIS A 115 -2.72 -13.29 11.91
N LEU A 116 -2.93 -12.22 12.70
CA LEU A 116 -2.85 -10.84 12.20
C LEU A 116 -1.42 -10.48 11.81
N SER A 117 -0.43 -10.84 12.65
CA SER A 117 0.99 -10.69 12.34
C SER A 117 1.37 -11.38 11.03
N MET A 118 0.90 -12.61 10.83
CA MET A 118 1.17 -13.37 9.61
C MET A 118 0.51 -12.72 8.38
N ALA A 119 -0.74 -12.24 8.51
CA ALA A 119 -1.42 -11.51 7.45
C ALA A 119 -0.65 -10.25 7.05
N ILE A 120 -0.11 -9.49 8.01
CA ILE A 120 0.75 -8.31 7.75
C ILE A 120 2.04 -8.71 7.03
N VAL A 121 2.69 -9.82 7.44
CA VAL A 121 3.90 -10.30 6.77
C VAL A 121 3.63 -10.67 5.31
N ILE A 122 2.52 -11.37 5.04
CA ILE A 122 2.11 -11.76 3.67
C ILE A 122 1.71 -10.53 2.85
N HIS A 123 0.96 -9.61 3.45
CA HIS A 123 0.61 -8.33 2.83
C HIS A 123 1.85 -7.58 2.36
N ARG A 124 2.85 -7.44 3.23
CA ARG A 124 4.08 -6.68 2.97
C ARG A 124 4.96 -7.31 1.90
N PHE A 125 4.94 -8.63 1.78
CA PHE A 125 5.56 -9.31 0.64
C PHE A 125 4.95 -8.81 -0.68
N GLY A 126 3.61 -8.81 -0.77
CA GLY A 126 2.88 -8.33 -1.94
C GLY A 126 3.11 -6.84 -2.22
N VAL A 127 3.07 -5.99 -1.18
CA VAL A 127 3.32 -4.56 -1.29
C VAL A 127 4.75 -4.27 -1.76
N GLY A 128 5.75 -4.92 -1.17
CA GLY A 128 7.15 -4.72 -1.56
C GLY A 128 7.40 -5.06 -3.01
N MET A 129 6.83 -6.17 -3.48
CA MET A 129 6.89 -6.53 -4.90
C MET A 129 6.16 -5.51 -5.78
N MET A 130 4.94 -5.10 -5.40
CA MET A 130 4.16 -4.11 -6.14
C MET A 130 4.92 -2.79 -6.31
N LEU A 131 5.46 -2.26 -5.21
CA LEU A 131 6.24 -1.03 -5.19
C LEU A 131 7.46 -1.14 -6.10
N TRP A 132 8.18 -2.26 -6.03
CA TRP A 132 9.30 -2.50 -6.93
C TRP A 132 8.89 -2.44 -8.39
N MET A 133 7.82 -3.14 -8.76
CA MET A 133 7.38 -3.22 -10.15
C MET A 133 6.80 -1.90 -10.68
N MET A 134 6.22 -1.07 -9.82
CA MET A 134 5.71 0.25 -10.19
C MET A 134 6.84 1.27 -10.31
N VAL A 135 7.77 1.29 -9.35
CA VAL A 135 8.79 2.33 -9.24
C VAL A 135 9.99 2.02 -10.13
N GLN A 136 10.42 0.75 -10.25
CA GLN A 136 11.62 0.37 -11.00
C GLN A 136 11.59 0.78 -12.48
N PRO A 137 10.48 0.63 -13.24
CA PRO A 137 10.42 1.03 -14.64
C PRO A 137 10.50 2.55 -14.84
N VAL A 138 10.05 3.34 -13.86
CA VAL A 138 9.95 4.80 -13.97
C VAL A 138 11.20 5.50 -13.41
N PHE A 139 11.65 5.07 -12.23
CA PHE A 139 12.73 5.71 -11.46
C PHE A 139 13.99 4.83 -11.32
N GLY A 140 14.02 3.67 -11.98
CA GLY A 140 15.14 2.73 -11.92
C GLY A 140 15.25 1.97 -10.59
N LYS A 141 16.26 1.10 -10.50
CA LYS A 141 16.49 0.24 -9.32
C LYS A 141 16.77 1.04 -8.05
N ARG A 142 17.51 2.15 -8.15
CA ARG A 142 17.84 3.01 -7.00
C ARG A 142 16.60 3.71 -6.45
N GLY A 143 15.72 4.21 -7.32
CA GLY A 143 14.44 4.79 -6.89
C GLY A 143 13.56 3.77 -6.17
N ALA A 144 13.45 2.55 -6.72
CA ALA A 144 12.68 1.47 -6.09
C ALA A 144 13.23 1.11 -4.70
N LEU A 145 14.54 0.97 -4.55
CA LEU A 145 15.17 0.76 -3.24
C LEU A 145 14.92 1.92 -2.29
N GLY A 146 14.99 3.16 -2.77
CA GLY A 146 14.69 4.36 -1.98
C GLY A 146 13.26 4.35 -1.41
N ILE A 147 12.27 3.97 -2.22
CA ILE A 147 10.88 3.84 -1.75
C ILE A 147 10.71 2.69 -0.76
N LEU A 148 11.34 1.54 -0.99
CA LEU A 148 11.28 0.42 -0.03
C LEU A 148 11.95 0.77 1.30
N ALA A 149 13.06 1.52 1.27
CA ALA A 149 13.71 2.04 2.46
C ALA A 149 12.81 3.07 3.18
N PHE A 150 12.18 3.99 2.44
CA PHE A 150 11.22 4.94 2.98
C PHE A 150 10.05 4.25 3.70
N VAL A 151 9.44 3.25 3.06
CA VAL A 151 8.36 2.46 3.67
C VAL A 151 8.85 1.72 4.92
N SER A 152 10.06 1.16 4.88
CA SER A 152 10.65 0.49 6.04
C SER A 152 10.85 1.44 7.22
N LEU A 153 11.32 2.67 6.96
CA LEU A 153 11.48 3.70 7.98
C LEU A 153 10.13 4.17 8.53
N ALA A 154 9.13 4.35 7.67
CA ALA A 154 7.77 4.69 8.09
C ALA A 154 7.18 3.59 8.99
N THR A 155 7.34 2.31 8.64
CA THR A 155 6.96 1.21 9.53
C THR A 155 7.70 1.24 10.85
N LEU A 156 9.02 1.44 10.82
CA LEU A 156 9.80 1.51 12.05
C LEU A 156 9.32 2.65 12.95
N ALA A 157 9.02 3.82 12.37
CA ALA A 157 8.46 4.96 13.08
C ALA A 157 7.09 4.62 13.68
N GLY A 158 6.21 3.96 12.92
CA GLY A 158 4.92 3.49 13.42
C GLY A 158 5.02 2.49 14.56
N TYR A 159 5.97 1.55 14.48
CA TYR A 159 6.25 0.59 15.54
C TYR A 159 6.81 1.25 16.80
N ALA A 160 7.74 2.20 16.64
CA ALA A 160 8.37 2.90 17.77
C ALA A 160 7.43 3.91 18.44
N LEU A 161 6.52 4.52 17.69
CA LEU A 161 5.54 5.49 18.16
C LEU A 161 4.14 4.86 18.28
N SER A 162 4.05 3.56 18.53
CA SER A 162 2.79 2.82 18.41
C SER A 162 1.72 3.35 19.35
N GLU A 163 2.05 3.72 20.59
CA GLU A 163 1.08 4.32 21.53
C GLU A 163 0.42 5.58 20.94
N SER A 164 1.22 6.51 20.41
CA SER A 164 0.71 7.73 19.78
C SER A 164 -0.05 7.45 18.48
N VAL A 165 0.40 6.48 17.69
CA VAL A 165 -0.24 6.13 16.41
C VAL A 165 -1.58 5.43 16.62
N LEU A 166 -1.66 4.51 17.60
CA LEU A 166 -2.89 3.78 17.93
C LEU A 166 -3.93 4.68 18.62
N ASP A 167 -3.49 5.61 19.47
CA ASP A 167 -4.37 6.64 20.03
C ASP A 167 -4.96 7.54 18.92
N LEU A 168 -4.15 7.87 17.92
CA LEU A 168 -4.63 8.57 16.73
C LEU A 168 -5.53 7.69 15.87
N GLU A 169 -5.32 6.37 15.80
CA GLU A 169 -6.14 5.44 15.01
C GLU A 169 -7.56 5.36 15.57
N GLY A 170 -7.69 5.36 16.89
CA GLY A 170 -8.97 5.50 17.59
C GLY A 170 -9.60 6.90 17.48
N SER A 171 -8.87 7.90 16.94
CA SER A 171 -9.39 9.25 16.75
C SER A 171 -10.21 9.34 15.46
N TYR A 172 -11.24 10.20 15.49
CA TYR A 172 -12.08 10.51 14.33
C TYR A 172 -11.26 10.92 13.09
N THR A 173 -10.11 11.57 13.29
CA THR A 173 -9.25 12.01 12.19
C THR A 173 -8.66 10.85 11.40
N LEU A 174 -8.09 9.83 12.05
CA LEU A 174 -7.57 8.67 11.30
C LEU A 174 -8.67 7.77 10.77
N SER A 175 -9.80 7.65 11.48
CA SER A 175 -10.96 6.95 10.93
C SER A 175 -11.39 7.54 9.58
N VAL A 176 -11.26 8.86 9.36
CA VAL A 176 -11.54 9.51 8.06
C VAL A 176 -10.39 9.36 7.05
N ILE A 177 -9.14 9.49 7.50
CA ILE A 177 -7.97 9.46 6.61
C ILE A 177 -7.69 8.05 6.06
N GLN A 178 -7.87 7.01 6.87
CA GLN A 178 -7.54 5.63 6.51
C GLN A 178 -8.37 5.09 5.33
N PRO A 179 -9.71 5.26 5.27
CA PRO A 179 -10.49 4.87 4.10
C PRO A 179 -10.10 5.65 2.83
N LEU A 180 -9.70 6.93 2.95
CA LEU A 180 -9.17 7.69 1.81
C LEU A 180 -7.87 7.08 1.28
N ILE A 181 -6.95 6.70 2.18
CA ILE A 181 -5.70 6.02 1.83
C ILE A 181 -5.98 4.67 1.15
N ILE A 182 -6.89 3.87 1.70
CA ILE A 182 -7.34 2.60 1.12
C ILE A 182 -7.82 2.81 -0.32
N GLY A 183 -8.66 3.83 -0.54
CA GLY A 183 -9.13 4.21 -1.87
C GLY A 183 -8.00 4.55 -2.84
N MET A 184 -7.02 5.36 -2.40
CA MET A 184 -5.87 5.75 -3.22
C MET A 184 -4.98 4.55 -3.60
N ILE A 185 -4.76 3.61 -2.68
CA ILE A 185 -4.01 2.37 -2.96
C ILE A 185 -4.77 1.53 -3.98
N PHE A 186 -6.10 1.41 -3.81
CA PHE A 186 -6.95 0.68 -4.74
C PHE A 186 -6.90 1.29 -6.15
N HIS A 187 -6.92 2.62 -6.27
CA HIS A 187 -6.75 3.32 -7.55
C HIS A 187 -5.44 2.94 -8.24
N SER A 188 -4.33 3.01 -7.52
CA SER A 188 -3.00 2.68 -8.05
C SER A 188 -2.95 1.23 -8.58
N LEU A 189 -3.56 0.31 -7.83
CA LEU A 189 -3.61 -1.11 -8.18
C LEU A 189 -4.47 -1.36 -9.43
N ALA A 190 -5.64 -0.72 -9.50
CA ALA A 190 -6.55 -0.79 -10.64
C ALA A 190 -5.95 -0.16 -11.90
N HIS A 191 -5.24 0.97 -11.78
CA HIS A 191 -4.61 1.61 -12.95
C HIS A 191 -3.53 0.71 -13.55
N ARG A 192 -2.78 -0.03 -12.72
CA ARG A 192 -1.77 -0.97 -13.17
C ARG A 192 -2.35 -2.20 -13.88
N SER A 193 -3.46 -2.75 -13.40
CA SER A 193 -4.08 -3.93 -14.04
C SER A 193 -4.54 -3.61 -15.47
N HIS A 194 -5.11 -2.43 -15.70
CA HIS A 194 -5.47 -1.94 -17.04
C HIS A 194 -4.25 -1.69 -17.93
N GLY A 195 -3.15 -1.14 -17.38
CA GLY A 195 -1.90 -0.98 -18.12
C GLY A 195 -1.28 -2.31 -18.59
N ALA A 196 -1.53 -3.41 -17.87
CA ALA A 196 -1.09 -4.74 -18.26
C ALA A 196 -1.95 -5.38 -19.36
N SER A 197 -3.27 -5.07 -19.43
CA SER A 197 -4.18 -5.65 -20.43
C SER A 197 -4.04 -5.04 -21.82
N HIS A 198 -3.51 -3.83 -21.95
CA HIS A 198 -3.33 -3.14 -23.25
C HIS A 198 -2.01 -3.46 -23.98
N ARG A 199 -1.15 -4.33 -23.43
CA ARG A 199 0.08 -4.83 -24.09
C ARG A 199 -0.11 -6.17 -24.82
N HIS A 200 -1.31 -6.40 -25.35
CA HIS A 200 -1.65 -7.57 -26.17
C HIS A 200 -1.62 -7.21 -27.65
#